data_AF-A0A3D0MV63-F1
#
_entry.id   AF-A0A3D0MV63-F1
#
_cell.length_a   1.000
_cell.length_b   1.000
_cell.length_c   1.000
_cell.angle_alpha   90.00
_cell.angle_beta   90.00
_cell.angle_gamma   90.00
#
_symmetry.space_group_name_H-M   'P 1'
#
loop_
_entity.id
_entity.type
_entity.pdbx_description
1 polymer ?
#
loop_
_entity_poly.entity_id
_entity_poly.type
_entity_poly.pdbx_seq_one_letter_code
_entity_poly.pdbx_strand_id
1 'polypeptide(L)'
;KNIFYTSLSYEESKVKLQELESIINNSTDEIKKLYGKNPILLGEIDSVKLLLNFEILKLKKHRDPNKPLPNSEIYKIVFSKKQLSIDFINKYCLIADRKINYIYDLDVFNYYNVQGYHTNLQKEVFKKTEGYKDDLNELKKKKIELNKTVYYYEDKTLFSSAGYNTKKKRFEILVNLNYGLGTEYAKPPKSFFIEHWKYNSKYKIQFSSLPTQKFIEIIPEYYDLGTKEILFIPMNVENGLEMENDKSYISIYFLFTPSTKRKIEYKFYDILKKFPEGVYYMTSDIITAQKVRVIVINKRTGKIYFDKIY
;
A
#
# COMPACT_ATOMS: atom_id res chain seq x y z
N LYS A 1 -21.88 -16.05 27.32
CA LYS A 1 -20.97 -14.88 27.40
C LYS A 1 -21.14 -14.06 26.13
N ASN A 2 -21.26 -12.73 26.23
CA ASN A 2 -21.36 -11.87 25.06
C ASN A 2 -20.04 -11.92 24.25
N ILE A 3 -20.14 -12.17 22.95
CA ILE A 3 -19.01 -12.12 22.03
C ILE A 3 -18.77 -10.65 21.67
N PHE A 4 -17.57 -10.15 21.97
CA PHE A 4 -17.16 -8.81 21.59
C PHE A 4 -16.60 -8.82 20.17
N TYR A 5 -17.49 -8.69 19.18
CA TYR A 5 -17.13 -8.75 17.76
C TYR A 5 -16.10 -7.70 17.35
N THR A 6 -16.11 -6.52 17.96
CA THR A 6 -15.23 -5.40 17.59
C THR A 6 -13.75 -5.66 17.81
N SER A 7 -13.38 -6.59 18.70
CA SER A 7 -11.99 -6.94 19.01
C SER A 7 -11.61 -8.36 18.56
N LEU A 8 -12.53 -9.10 17.94
CA LEU A 8 -12.34 -10.51 17.65
C LEU A 8 -11.52 -10.71 16.37
N SER A 9 -10.33 -11.31 16.50
CA SER A 9 -9.50 -11.67 15.36
C SER A 9 -10.13 -12.79 14.52
N TYR A 10 -9.63 -13.00 13.30
CA TYR A 10 -10.09 -14.10 12.44
C TYR A 10 -9.87 -15.48 13.09
N GLU A 11 -8.70 -15.72 13.68
CA GLU A 11 -8.41 -17.02 14.30
C GLU A 11 -9.24 -17.25 15.57
N GLU A 12 -9.42 -16.23 16.41
CA GLU A 12 -10.32 -16.33 17.57
C GLU A 12 -11.78 -16.56 17.13
N SER A 13 -12.21 -15.89 16.06
CA SER A 13 -13.54 -16.10 15.48
C SER A 13 -13.71 -17.53 14.96
N LYS A 14 -12.67 -18.09 14.34
CA LYS A 14 -12.65 -19.45 13.82
C LYS A 14 -12.73 -20.48 14.94
N VAL A 15 -11.94 -20.33 16.00
CA VAL A 15 -11.97 -21.20 17.18
C VAL A 15 -13.35 -21.16 17.84
N LYS A 16 -13.90 -19.97 18.11
CA LYS A 16 -15.24 -19.84 18.71
C LYS A 16 -16.35 -20.44 17.86
N LEU A 17 -16.25 -20.30 16.55
CA LEU A 17 -17.21 -20.88 15.62
C LEU A 17 -17.16 -22.42 15.66
N GLN A 18 -15.96 -23.01 15.72
CA GLN A 18 -15.78 -24.45 15.90
C GLN A 18 -16.34 -24.93 17.25
N GLU A 19 -16.13 -24.17 18.33
CA GLU A 19 -16.69 -24.48 19.65
C GLU A 19 -18.23 -24.52 19.61
N LEU A 20 -18.87 -23.48 19.05
CA LEU A 20 -20.33 -23.41 18.97
C LEU A 20 -20.92 -24.50 18.06
N GLU A 21 -20.31 -24.76 16.91
CA GLU A 21 -20.73 -25.85 16.02
C GLU A 21 -20.56 -27.22 16.71
N SER A 22 -19.51 -27.41 17.49
CA SER A 22 -19.31 -28.63 18.28
C SER A 22 -20.34 -28.80 19.39
N ILE A 23 -20.75 -27.73 20.08
CA ILE A 23 -21.81 -27.79 21.12
C ILE A 23 -23.13 -28.26 20.49
N ILE A 24 -23.50 -27.72 19.32
CA ILE A 24 -24.73 -28.12 18.61
C ILE A 24 -24.63 -29.59 18.16
N ASN A 25 -23.50 -30.00 17.60
CA ASN A 25 -23.33 -31.36 17.10
C ASN A 25 -23.33 -32.38 18.24
N ASN A 26 -22.58 -32.15 19.31
CA ASN A 26 -22.46 -33.08 20.44
C ASN A 26 -23.76 -33.20 21.25
N SER A 27 -24.50 -32.10 21.42
CA SER A 27 -25.79 -32.14 22.13
C SER A 27 -26.84 -32.99 21.41
N THR A 28 -26.71 -33.21 20.10
CA THR A 28 -27.73 -33.88 19.29
C THR A 28 -27.97 -35.33 19.72
N ASP A 29 -26.95 -36.07 20.16
CA ASP A 29 -27.11 -37.46 20.57
C ASP A 29 -27.69 -37.63 21.98
N GLU A 30 -27.47 -36.67 22.87
CA GLU A 30 -28.11 -36.63 24.20
C GLU A 30 -29.57 -36.19 24.10
N ILE A 31 -29.89 -35.24 23.23
CA ILE A 31 -31.25 -34.78 22.96
C ILE A 31 -32.12 -35.92 22.40
N LYS A 32 -31.54 -36.79 21.56
CA LYS A 32 -32.27 -37.95 21.02
C LYS A 32 -32.85 -38.85 22.12
N LYS A 33 -32.18 -38.95 23.28
CA LYS A 33 -32.62 -39.79 24.41
C LYS A 33 -33.85 -39.23 25.15
N LEU A 34 -34.16 -37.94 24.93
CA LEU A 34 -35.25 -37.21 25.57
C LEU A 34 -36.56 -37.18 24.75
N TYR A 35 -36.52 -37.57 23.47
CA TYR A 35 -37.71 -37.63 22.61
C TYR A 35 -38.80 -38.51 23.22
N GLY A 36 -40.02 -37.98 23.29
CA GLY A 36 -41.19 -38.64 23.88
C GLY A 36 -41.18 -38.74 25.40
N LYS A 37 -40.11 -38.31 26.10
CA LYS A 37 -40.00 -38.39 27.56
C LYS A 37 -40.21 -37.05 28.27
N ASN A 38 -39.77 -35.94 27.68
CA ASN A 38 -39.93 -34.62 28.29
C ASN A 38 -40.06 -33.49 27.24
N PRO A 39 -41.29 -33.15 26.81
CA PRO A 39 -41.52 -32.17 25.75
C PRO A 39 -41.18 -30.72 26.15
N ILE A 40 -41.26 -30.37 27.43
CA ILE A 40 -40.90 -29.02 27.92
C ILE A 40 -39.40 -28.79 27.75
N LEU A 41 -38.59 -29.74 28.22
CA LEU A 41 -37.13 -29.67 28.11
C LEU A 41 -36.66 -29.66 26.64
N LEU A 42 -37.34 -30.40 25.75
CA LEU A 42 -37.05 -30.36 24.31
C LEU A 42 -37.29 -28.97 23.72
N GLY A 43 -38.36 -28.28 24.12
CA GLY A 43 -38.64 -26.90 23.67
C GLY A 43 -37.61 -25.87 24.16
N GLU A 44 -37.12 -26.02 25.40
CA GLU A 44 -36.02 -25.18 25.92
C GLU A 44 -34.72 -25.41 25.14
N ILE A 45 -34.40 -26.66 24.84
CA ILE A 45 -33.23 -27.06 24.06
C ILE A 45 -33.30 -26.50 22.63
N ASP A 46 -34.46 -26.58 21.97
CA ASP A 46 -34.66 -26.02 20.63
C ASP A 46 -34.49 -24.49 20.63
N SER A 47 -34.96 -23.82 21.68
CA SER A 47 -34.76 -22.37 21.87
C SER A 47 -33.28 -22.03 22.02
N VAL A 48 -32.51 -22.80 22.79
CA VAL A 48 -31.06 -22.62 22.92
C VAL A 48 -30.33 -22.89 21.60
N LYS A 49 -30.71 -23.95 20.87
CA LYS A 49 -30.14 -24.24 19.53
C LYS A 49 -30.39 -23.11 18.56
N LEU A 50 -31.58 -22.51 18.57
CA LEU A 50 -31.91 -21.37 17.73
C LEU A 50 -31.01 -20.17 18.06
N LEU A 51 -30.84 -19.85 19.34
CA LEU A 51 -29.94 -18.78 19.79
C LEU A 51 -28.48 -19.04 19.38
N LEU A 52 -27.99 -20.27 19.52
CA LEU A 52 -26.64 -20.65 19.09
C LEU A 52 -26.46 -20.50 17.57
N ASN A 53 -27.44 -20.93 16.76
CA ASN A 53 -27.40 -20.76 15.31
C ASN A 53 -27.37 -19.29 14.89
N PHE A 54 -28.14 -18.42 15.58
CA PHE A 54 -28.06 -16.97 15.36
C PHE A 54 -26.67 -16.42 15.67
N GLU A 55 -26.04 -16.87 16.75
CA GLU A 55 -24.69 -16.42 17.12
C GLU A 55 -23.63 -16.93 16.13
N ILE A 56 -23.75 -18.16 15.65
CA ILE A 56 -22.90 -18.72 14.57
C ILE A 56 -23.04 -17.87 13.30
N LEU A 57 -24.25 -17.48 12.92
CA LEU A 57 -24.46 -16.62 11.74
C LEU A 57 -23.81 -15.24 11.89
N LYS A 58 -23.90 -14.64 13.07
CA LYS A 58 -23.21 -13.37 13.37
C LYS A 58 -21.69 -13.53 13.30
N LEU A 59 -21.14 -14.60 13.88
CA LEU A 59 -19.72 -14.95 13.78
C LEU A 59 -19.27 -15.16 12.34
N LYS A 60 -20.04 -15.85 11.50
CA LYS A 60 -19.72 -16.03 10.06
C LYS A 60 -19.66 -14.67 9.34
N LYS A 61 -20.68 -13.83 9.55
CA LYS A 61 -20.75 -12.47 8.98
C LYS A 61 -19.59 -11.58 9.41
N HIS A 62 -19.07 -11.74 10.63
CA HIS A 62 -17.88 -11.04 11.10
C HIS A 62 -16.56 -11.65 10.59
N ARG A 63 -16.43 -12.98 10.65
CA ARG A 63 -15.20 -13.72 10.35
C ARG A 63 -14.84 -13.65 8.88
N ASP A 64 -15.80 -13.95 8.00
CA ASP A 64 -15.51 -14.21 6.59
C ASP A 64 -14.91 -12.99 5.87
N PRO A 65 -15.40 -11.76 6.09
CA PRO A 65 -14.75 -10.56 5.55
C PRO A 65 -13.34 -10.33 6.10
N ASN A 66 -13.02 -10.85 7.29
CA ASN A 66 -11.75 -10.69 8.02
C ASN A 66 -10.73 -11.80 7.75
N LYS A 67 -11.04 -12.73 6.83
CA LYS A 67 -10.12 -13.79 6.44
C LYS A 67 -8.82 -13.22 5.88
N PRO A 68 -7.63 -13.61 6.40
CA PRO A 68 -6.36 -13.21 5.81
C PRO A 68 -6.22 -13.81 4.41
N LEU A 69 -5.75 -13.01 3.46
CA LEU A 69 -5.50 -13.44 2.09
C LEU A 69 -4.00 -13.65 1.87
N PRO A 70 -3.58 -14.73 1.20
CA PRO A 70 -2.20 -14.90 0.77
C PRO A 70 -1.78 -13.79 -0.19
N ASN A 71 -0.50 -13.38 -0.14
CA ASN A 71 0.07 -12.35 -1.03
C ASN A 71 -0.20 -12.64 -2.53
N SER A 72 -0.16 -13.92 -2.93
CA SER A 72 -0.44 -14.33 -4.31
C SER A 72 -1.90 -14.09 -4.72
N GLU A 73 -2.85 -14.20 -3.81
CA GLU A 73 -4.27 -13.91 -4.06
C GLU A 73 -4.50 -12.40 -4.09
N ILE A 74 -3.92 -11.66 -3.15
CA ILE A 74 -3.94 -10.18 -3.13
C ILE A 74 -3.39 -9.64 -4.46
N TYR A 75 -2.23 -10.13 -4.90
CA TYR A 75 -1.63 -9.76 -6.18
C TYR A 75 -2.57 -9.99 -7.37
N LYS A 76 -3.20 -11.17 -7.43
CA LYS A 76 -4.16 -11.50 -8.50
C LYS A 76 -5.35 -10.56 -8.51
N ILE A 77 -5.91 -10.23 -7.34
CA ILE A 77 -7.05 -9.32 -7.22
C ILE A 77 -6.63 -7.90 -7.63
N VAL A 78 -5.53 -7.40 -7.06
CA VAL A 78 -5.02 -6.04 -7.31
C VAL A 78 -4.70 -5.81 -8.77
N PHE A 79 -4.15 -6.80 -9.47
CA PHE A 79 -3.81 -6.66 -10.87
C PHE A 79 -4.79 -7.34 -11.82
N SER A 80 -6.03 -7.55 -11.38
CA SER A 80 -7.17 -7.93 -12.23
C SER A 80 -7.91 -6.71 -12.77
N LYS A 81 -8.78 -6.91 -13.76
CA LYS A 81 -9.68 -5.86 -14.27
C LYS A 81 -10.82 -5.49 -13.30
N LYS A 82 -10.95 -6.16 -12.16
CA LYS A 82 -11.99 -5.87 -11.17
C LYS A 82 -11.65 -4.57 -10.45
N GLN A 83 -12.63 -3.67 -10.33
CA GLN A 83 -12.52 -2.46 -9.53
C GLN A 83 -12.26 -2.82 -8.05
N LEU A 84 -11.32 -2.12 -7.40
CA LEU A 84 -10.99 -2.33 -5.98
C LEU A 84 -11.76 -1.36 -5.10
N SER A 85 -12.14 -1.77 -3.89
CA SER A 85 -12.60 -0.82 -2.87
C SER A 85 -11.43 -0.28 -2.05
N ILE A 86 -11.61 0.89 -1.44
CA ILE A 86 -10.60 1.46 -0.53
C ILE A 86 -10.35 0.55 0.68
N ASP A 87 -11.40 -0.09 1.18
CA ASP A 87 -11.31 -1.05 2.29
C ASP A 87 -10.42 -2.23 1.94
N PHE A 88 -10.49 -2.71 0.70
CA PHE A 88 -9.61 -3.78 0.23
C PHE A 88 -8.14 -3.33 0.25
N ILE A 89 -7.85 -2.13 -0.26
CA ILE A 89 -6.49 -1.57 -0.32
C ILE A 89 -5.93 -1.44 1.11
N ASN A 90 -6.67 -0.78 2.00
CA ASN A 90 -6.23 -0.52 3.37
C ASN A 90 -6.09 -1.80 4.20
N LYS A 91 -6.89 -2.83 3.91
CA LYS A 91 -6.90 -4.09 4.66
C LYS A 91 -5.79 -5.05 4.23
N TYR A 92 -5.51 -5.14 2.93
CA TYR A 92 -4.66 -6.21 2.39
C TYR A 92 -3.36 -5.71 1.76
N CYS A 93 -3.26 -4.44 1.37
CA CYS A 93 -2.03 -3.89 0.79
C CYS A 93 -1.20 -3.18 1.87
N LEU A 94 0.13 -3.26 1.78
CA LEU A 94 1.01 -2.59 2.72
C LEU A 94 1.30 -1.15 2.27
N ILE A 95 1.38 -0.21 3.21
CA ILE A 95 1.86 1.14 2.88
C ILE A 95 3.33 1.05 2.48
N ALA A 96 3.69 1.69 1.37
CA ALA A 96 5.07 1.81 0.93
C ALA A 96 5.84 2.74 1.86
N ASP A 97 6.90 2.23 2.50
CA ASP A 97 7.76 2.99 3.40
C ASP A 97 9.24 2.59 3.24
N ARG A 98 10.11 3.18 4.08
CA ARG A 98 11.55 2.90 4.10
C ARG A 98 11.90 1.43 4.39
N LYS A 99 11.02 0.64 5.00
CA LYS A 99 11.30 -0.77 5.30
C LYS A 99 11.52 -1.59 4.04
N ILE A 100 10.91 -1.21 2.91
CA ILE A 100 11.18 -1.88 1.63
C ILE A 100 12.68 -1.80 1.30
N ASN A 101 13.32 -0.66 1.53
CA ASN A 101 14.75 -0.50 1.30
C ASN A 101 15.59 -1.34 2.27
N TYR A 102 15.24 -1.35 3.56
CA TYR A 102 15.94 -2.19 4.53
C TYR A 102 15.84 -3.68 4.19
N ILE A 103 14.72 -4.14 3.65
CA ILE A 103 14.57 -5.52 3.17
C ILE A 103 15.49 -5.79 1.98
N TYR A 104 15.54 -4.88 0.99
CA TYR A 104 16.46 -5.04 -0.14
C TYR A 104 17.93 -5.06 0.28
N ASP A 105 18.29 -4.20 1.23
CA ASP A 105 19.67 -4.04 1.72
C ASP A 105 20.05 -5.09 2.78
N LEU A 106 19.09 -5.94 3.21
CA LEU A 106 19.25 -6.89 4.32
C LEU A 106 19.75 -6.20 5.61
N ASP A 107 19.24 -4.99 5.85
CA ASP A 107 19.66 -4.12 6.95
C ASP A 107 18.88 -4.46 8.23
N VAL A 108 19.39 -5.45 8.97
CA VAL A 108 18.84 -5.91 10.26
C VAL A 108 18.71 -4.75 11.25
N PHE A 109 19.72 -3.89 11.36
CA PHE A 109 19.74 -2.82 12.36
C PHE A 109 18.59 -1.84 12.15
N ASN A 110 18.41 -1.35 10.93
CA ASN A 110 17.37 -0.37 10.63
C ASN A 110 15.97 -1.02 10.52
N TYR A 111 15.87 -2.28 10.09
CA TYR A 111 14.58 -2.96 9.97
C TYR A 111 13.97 -3.29 11.35
N TYR A 112 14.76 -3.87 12.25
CA TYR A 112 14.33 -4.28 13.61
C TYR A 112 14.57 -3.20 14.66
N ASN A 113 15.08 -2.02 14.27
CA ASN A 113 15.39 -0.91 15.16
C ASN A 113 16.31 -1.33 16.33
N VAL A 114 17.33 -2.14 16.04
CA VAL A 114 18.24 -2.70 17.05
C VAL A 114 19.03 -1.58 17.73
N GLN A 115 18.86 -1.44 19.05
CA GLN A 115 19.50 -0.40 19.86
C GLN A 115 20.80 -0.89 20.52
N GLY A 116 21.63 0.04 20.99
CA GLY A 116 22.82 -0.26 21.80
C GLY A 116 24.10 -0.59 21.03
N TYR A 117 24.06 -0.62 19.69
CA TYR A 117 25.22 -0.86 18.83
C TYR A 117 25.56 0.39 17.99
N HIS A 118 26.22 1.37 18.62
CA HIS A 118 26.49 2.69 18.04
C HIS A 118 27.76 2.75 17.19
N THR A 119 28.75 1.90 17.47
CA THR A 119 30.03 1.85 16.74
C THR A 119 30.06 0.74 15.72
N ASN A 120 30.91 0.87 14.69
CA ASN A 120 31.13 -0.21 13.72
C ASN A 120 31.63 -1.49 14.41
N LEU A 121 32.51 -1.37 15.41
CA LEU A 121 32.99 -2.52 16.17
C LEU A 121 31.84 -3.25 16.89
N GLN A 122 30.97 -2.51 17.59
CA GLN A 122 29.78 -3.08 18.25
C GLN A 122 28.87 -3.80 17.25
N LYS A 123 28.63 -3.21 16.08
CA LYS A 123 27.82 -3.82 15.03
C LYS A 123 28.45 -5.10 14.49
N GLU A 124 29.76 -5.11 14.24
CA GLU A 124 30.49 -6.30 13.76
C GLU A 124 30.50 -7.43 14.79
N VAL A 125 30.53 -7.11 16.09
CA VAL A 125 30.37 -8.12 17.15
C VAL A 125 28.94 -8.69 17.15
N PHE A 126 27.91 -7.83 17.08
CA PHE A 126 26.52 -8.28 17.05
C PHE A 126 26.20 -9.17 15.85
N LYS A 127 26.76 -8.88 14.68
CA LYS A 127 26.59 -9.68 13.45
C LYS A 127 27.00 -11.15 13.61
N LYS A 128 27.82 -11.48 14.60
CA LYS A 128 28.26 -12.85 14.90
C LYS A 128 27.30 -13.63 15.80
N THR A 129 26.37 -12.94 16.46
CA THR A 129 25.39 -13.55 17.38
C THR A 129 24.35 -14.36 16.61
N GLU A 130 23.74 -15.34 17.30
CA GLU A 130 22.68 -16.14 16.68
C GLU A 130 21.42 -15.32 16.40
N GLY A 131 21.06 -14.39 17.30
CA GLY A 131 19.92 -13.49 17.09
C GLY A 131 20.04 -12.67 15.80
N TYR A 132 21.23 -12.15 15.48
CA TYR A 132 21.43 -11.46 14.20
C TYR A 132 21.24 -12.39 12.99
N LYS A 133 21.71 -13.64 13.07
CA LYS A 133 21.55 -14.61 11.97
C LYS A 133 20.08 -14.97 11.76
N ASP A 134 19.31 -15.13 12.84
CA ASP A 134 17.88 -15.39 12.80
C ASP A 134 17.12 -14.22 12.13
N ASP A 135 17.38 -12.99 12.58
CA ASP A 135 16.80 -11.77 12.00
C ASP A 135 17.17 -11.60 10.52
N LEU A 136 18.44 -11.87 10.18
CA LEU A 136 18.92 -11.81 8.80
C LEU A 136 18.23 -12.87 7.91
N ASN A 137 18.02 -14.08 8.44
CA ASN A 137 17.34 -15.15 7.73
C ASN A 137 15.86 -14.81 7.51
N GLU A 138 15.20 -14.19 8.49
CA GLU A 138 13.84 -13.67 8.31
C GLU A 138 13.79 -12.56 7.24
N LEU A 139 14.73 -11.61 7.26
CA LEU A 139 14.86 -10.57 6.24
C LEU A 139 15.09 -11.14 4.83
N LYS A 140 15.91 -12.18 4.69
CA LYS A 140 16.09 -12.91 3.41
C LYS A 140 14.77 -13.52 2.93
N LYS A 141 13.99 -14.14 3.81
CA LYS A 141 12.66 -14.67 3.46
C LYS A 141 11.72 -13.54 3.00
N LYS A 142 11.69 -12.41 3.72
CA LYS A 142 10.90 -11.24 3.32
C LYS A 142 11.34 -10.70 1.96
N LYS A 143 12.65 -10.65 1.68
CA LYS A 143 13.20 -10.20 0.40
C LYS A 143 12.74 -11.08 -0.78
N ILE A 144 12.65 -12.39 -0.59
CA ILE A 144 12.11 -13.32 -1.60
C ILE A 144 10.62 -13.04 -1.86
N GLU A 145 9.86 -12.71 -0.82
CA GLU A 145 8.42 -12.45 -0.92
C GLU A 145 8.05 -11.01 -1.35
N LEU A 146 9.02 -10.09 -1.44
CA LEU A 146 8.77 -8.70 -1.84
C LEU A 146 8.08 -8.59 -3.20
N ASN A 147 8.48 -9.42 -4.17
CA ASN A 147 7.91 -9.39 -5.52
C ASN A 147 6.45 -9.91 -5.60
N LYS A 148 5.95 -10.53 -4.53
CA LYS A 148 4.55 -10.98 -4.38
C LYS A 148 3.75 -10.07 -3.46
N THR A 149 4.42 -9.27 -2.63
CA THR A 149 3.78 -8.41 -1.64
C THR A 149 3.33 -7.12 -2.32
N VAL A 150 2.02 -6.85 -2.30
CA VAL A 150 1.47 -5.62 -2.87
C VAL A 150 1.62 -4.48 -1.87
N TYR A 151 2.27 -3.41 -2.32
CA TYR A 151 2.34 -2.15 -1.61
C TYR A 151 1.49 -1.10 -2.29
N TYR A 152 1.09 -0.07 -1.54
CA TYR A 152 0.51 1.14 -2.09
C TYR A 152 1.26 2.40 -1.64
N TYR A 153 1.35 3.36 -2.53
CA TYR A 153 1.82 4.71 -2.26
C TYR A 153 0.67 5.69 -2.47
N GLU A 154 0.39 6.53 -1.48
CA GLU A 154 -0.60 7.62 -1.53
C GLU A 154 0.15 8.94 -1.37
N ASP A 155 0.07 9.83 -2.36
CA ASP A 155 0.53 11.21 -2.21
C ASP A 155 -0.67 12.16 -2.24
N LYS A 156 -0.98 12.71 -1.07
CA LYS A 156 -2.10 13.61 -0.85
C LYS A 156 -1.94 14.95 -1.55
N THR A 157 -0.73 15.33 -1.96
CA THR A 157 -0.49 16.64 -2.60
C THR A 157 -0.41 16.57 -4.12
N LEU A 158 -0.35 15.38 -4.73
CA LEU A 158 -0.24 15.27 -6.20
C LEU A 158 -1.45 15.88 -6.91
N PHE A 159 -2.63 15.77 -6.30
CA PHE A 159 -3.85 16.30 -6.90
C PHE A 159 -4.13 17.75 -6.52
N SER A 160 -3.66 18.22 -5.36
CA SER A 160 -3.99 19.57 -4.87
C SER A 160 -3.55 20.69 -5.81
N SER A 161 -2.44 20.48 -6.54
CA SER A 161 -1.92 21.43 -7.54
C SER A 161 -2.34 21.09 -8.98
N ALA A 162 -3.15 20.06 -9.20
CA ALA A 162 -3.56 19.65 -10.54
C ALA A 162 -4.76 20.49 -11.02
N GLY A 163 -4.66 20.96 -12.28
CA GLY A 163 -5.76 21.62 -12.99
C GLY A 163 -6.39 20.69 -14.03
N TYR A 164 -7.70 20.81 -14.22
CA TYR A 164 -8.40 20.09 -15.29
C TYR A 164 -8.24 20.85 -16.62
N ASN A 165 -7.81 20.16 -17.67
CA ASN A 165 -7.75 20.72 -19.02
C ASN A 165 -9.05 20.37 -19.77
N THR A 166 -9.96 21.34 -19.92
CA THR A 166 -11.26 21.14 -20.59
C THR A 166 -11.15 20.74 -22.05
N LYS A 167 -10.16 21.28 -22.78
CA LYS A 167 -9.92 20.94 -24.20
C LYS A 167 -9.44 19.50 -24.37
N LYS A 168 -8.52 19.06 -23.50
CA LYS A 168 -7.93 17.71 -23.54
C LYS A 168 -8.66 16.69 -22.68
N LYS A 169 -9.70 17.10 -21.96
CA LYS A 169 -10.54 16.29 -21.06
C LYS A 169 -9.73 15.41 -20.10
N ARG A 170 -8.83 16.03 -19.32
CA ARG A 170 -7.90 15.31 -18.44
C ARG A 170 -7.32 16.20 -17.35
N PHE A 171 -6.89 15.59 -16.25
CA PHE A 171 -5.95 16.20 -15.30
C PHE A 171 -4.49 15.93 -15.73
N GLU A 172 -3.63 16.89 -15.44
CA GLU A 172 -2.19 16.84 -15.68
C GLU A 172 -1.47 16.78 -14.33
N ILE A 173 -1.08 15.56 -13.91
CA ILE A 173 -0.46 15.32 -12.61
C ILE A 173 1.05 15.41 -12.73
N LEU A 174 1.65 16.35 -12.01
CA LEU A 174 3.10 16.50 -11.95
C LEU A 174 3.73 15.35 -11.15
N VAL A 175 4.43 14.45 -11.84
CA VAL A 175 5.10 13.30 -11.23
C VAL A 175 6.53 13.64 -10.83
N ASN A 176 7.23 14.42 -11.66
CA ASN A 176 8.64 14.72 -11.44
C ASN A 176 9.02 16.11 -11.94
N LEU A 177 9.94 16.75 -11.22
CA LEU A 177 10.64 17.96 -11.61
C LEU A 177 12.13 17.68 -11.43
N ASN A 178 12.89 17.74 -12.52
CA ASN A 178 14.34 17.60 -12.48
C ASN A 178 15.03 18.94 -12.75
N TYR A 179 14.51 19.97 -12.08
CA TYR A 179 15.13 21.26 -11.89
C TYR A 179 14.65 21.89 -10.58
N GLY A 180 15.40 22.83 -10.03
CA GLY A 180 15.04 23.53 -8.79
C GLY A 180 16.22 24.20 -8.11
N LEU A 181 16.00 24.72 -6.90
CA LEU A 181 17.05 25.30 -6.07
C LEU A 181 17.82 24.18 -5.36
N GLY A 182 19.08 23.95 -5.75
CA GLY A 182 19.89 22.84 -5.21
C GLY A 182 19.34 21.45 -5.58
N THR A 183 20.03 20.39 -5.14
CA THR A 183 19.77 19.01 -5.60
C THR A 183 18.84 18.19 -4.70
N GLU A 184 18.22 18.79 -3.68
CA GLU A 184 17.44 18.07 -2.65
C GLU A 184 16.16 17.40 -3.18
N TYR A 185 15.63 17.95 -4.28
CA TYR A 185 14.42 17.48 -4.96
C TYR A 185 14.73 16.50 -6.11
N ALA A 186 16.02 16.34 -6.42
CA ALA A 186 16.49 15.58 -7.57
C ALA A 186 16.11 14.10 -7.41
N LYS A 187 15.36 13.57 -8.37
CA LYS A 187 14.98 12.16 -8.37
C LYS A 187 14.92 11.56 -9.77
N PRO A 188 15.21 10.24 -9.90
CA PRO A 188 15.12 9.57 -11.20
C PRO A 188 13.76 9.76 -11.88
N PRO A 189 13.70 9.72 -13.22
CA PRO A 189 12.43 9.74 -13.95
C PRO A 189 11.40 8.73 -13.41
N LYS A 190 10.13 9.12 -13.38
CA LYS A 190 8.98 8.31 -12.92
C LYS A 190 9.11 7.81 -11.47
N SER A 191 9.80 8.54 -10.62
CA SER A 191 10.01 8.14 -9.23
C SER A 191 9.29 9.00 -8.21
N PHE A 192 9.04 8.41 -7.05
CA PHE A 192 8.36 9.01 -5.92
C PHE A 192 9.18 8.76 -4.64
N PHE A 193 9.22 9.76 -3.77
CA PHE A 193 9.78 9.60 -2.42
C PHE A 193 8.76 8.86 -1.56
N ILE A 194 9.20 7.88 -0.76
CA ILE A 194 8.30 7.06 0.07
C ILE A 194 8.44 7.36 1.57
N GLU A 195 8.86 8.59 1.92
CA GLU A 195 9.01 9.05 3.31
C GLU A 195 8.38 10.44 3.49
N HIS A 196 7.88 10.71 4.70
CA HIS A 196 7.12 11.91 5.07
C HIS A 196 7.92 13.22 4.94
N TRP A 197 9.25 13.15 4.93
CA TRP A 197 10.12 14.32 4.72
C TRP A 197 10.52 14.30 3.24
N LYS A 198 9.70 14.96 2.42
CA LYS A 198 9.76 14.89 0.95
C LYS A 198 11.07 15.38 0.35
N TYR A 199 11.89 16.09 1.12
CA TYR A 199 13.16 16.68 0.70
C TYR A 199 14.33 15.82 1.16
N ASN A 200 15.21 15.46 0.22
CA ASN A 200 16.41 14.66 0.48
C ASN A 200 16.17 13.22 1.01
N SER A 201 14.96 12.65 0.85
CA SER A 201 14.77 11.24 1.20
C SER A 201 15.56 10.35 0.25
N LYS A 202 16.45 9.53 0.83
CA LYS A 202 17.19 8.50 0.10
C LYS A 202 16.28 7.36 -0.41
N TYR A 203 15.05 7.27 0.09
CA TYR A 203 14.13 6.19 -0.24
C TYR A 203 13.19 6.59 -1.36
N LYS A 204 13.38 5.96 -2.52
CA LYS A 204 12.65 6.25 -3.74
C LYS A 204 12.09 4.96 -4.34
N ILE A 205 10.93 5.05 -4.98
CA ILE A 205 10.36 3.99 -5.81
C ILE A 205 10.18 4.51 -7.23
N GLN A 206 10.58 3.73 -8.25
CA GLN A 206 10.36 4.06 -9.66
C GLN A 206 9.26 3.19 -10.25
N PHE A 207 8.22 3.83 -10.79
CA PHE A 207 7.17 3.15 -11.56
C PHE A 207 7.53 3.17 -13.05
N SER A 208 8.25 2.14 -13.50
CA SER A 208 8.83 2.14 -14.86
C SER A 208 7.75 2.12 -15.95
N SER A 209 6.64 1.41 -15.72
CA SER A 209 5.50 1.31 -16.64
C SER A 209 4.57 2.53 -16.65
N LEU A 210 4.75 3.48 -15.73
CA LEU A 210 3.87 4.65 -15.65
C LEU A 210 3.94 5.46 -16.95
N PRO A 211 2.82 5.78 -17.61
CA PRO A 211 2.81 6.45 -18.91
C PRO A 211 2.94 7.96 -18.74
N THR A 212 4.09 8.40 -18.25
CA THR A 212 4.41 9.82 -18.14
C THR A 212 4.95 10.37 -19.45
N GLN A 213 4.71 11.65 -19.71
CA GLN A 213 5.34 12.41 -20.77
C GLN A 213 6.32 13.41 -20.18
N LYS A 214 7.52 13.48 -20.76
CA LYS A 214 8.53 14.47 -20.42
C LYS A 214 8.31 15.75 -21.22
N PHE A 215 8.44 16.89 -20.55
CA PHE A 215 8.41 18.22 -21.16
C PHE A 215 9.67 18.96 -20.76
N ILE A 216 10.24 19.67 -21.72
CA ILE A 216 11.25 20.69 -21.45
C ILE A 216 10.49 21.94 -21.02
N GLU A 217 10.89 22.52 -19.90
CA GLU A 217 10.30 23.72 -19.34
C GLU A 217 11.33 24.84 -19.45
N ILE A 218 10.96 25.90 -20.17
CA ILE A 218 11.73 27.14 -20.15
C ILE A 218 11.45 27.79 -18.81
N ILE A 219 12.49 28.17 -18.09
CA ILE A 219 12.42 28.86 -16.81
C ILE A 219 12.78 30.32 -17.07
N PRO A 220 11.79 31.20 -17.36
CA PRO A 220 12.05 32.52 -17.91
C PRO A 220 12.89 33.41 -16.99
N GLU A 221 12.70 33.27 -15.68
CA GLU A 221 13.42 34.02 -14.65
C GLU A 221 14.93 33.74 -14.66
N TYR A 222 15.34 32.59 -15.20
CA TYR A 222 16.73 32.14 -15.22
C TYR A 222 17.28 31.92 -16.64
N TYR A 223 16.47 32.19 -17.68
CA TYR A 223 16.79 31.92 -19.09
C TYR A 223 17.31 30.49 -19.35
N ASP A 224 16.73 29.50 -18.67
CA ASP A 224 17.25 28.13 -18.69
C ASP A 224 16.19 27.04 -18.93
N LEU A 225 16.62 25.78 -19.03
CA LEU A 225 15.80 24.62 -19.38
C LEU A 225 15.76 23.59 -18.26
N GLY A 226 14.57 23.44 -17.67
CA GLY A 226 14.24 22.33 -16.76
C GLY A 226 13.56 21.18 -17.49
N THR A 227 13.41 20.04 -16.80
CA THR A 227 12.52 18.97 -17.26
C THR A 227 11.44 18.67 -16.24
N LYS A 228 10.19 18.56 -16.70
CA LYS A 228 9.07 18.06 -15.91
C LYS A 228 8.48 16.79 -16.53
N GLU A 229 7.92 15.94 -15.69
CA GLU A 229 7.23 14.73 -16.12
C GLU A 229 5.78 14.75 -15.63
N ILE A 230 4.86 14.55 -16.55
CA ILE A 230 3.42 14.63 -16.29
C ILE A 230 2.78 13.25 -16.53
N LEU A 231 1.94 12.81 -15.60
CA LEU A 231 0.98 11.73 -15.78
C LEU A 231 -0.38 12.33 -16.18
N PHE A 232 -0.96 11.82 -17.25
CA PHE A 232 -2.29 12.25 -17.70
C PHE A 232 -3.37 11.32 -17.17
N ILE A 233 -4.41 11.92 -16.57
CA ILE A 233 -5.58 11.21 -16.06
C ILE A 233 -6.80 11.67 -16.87
N PRO A 234 -7.15 10.95 -17.96
CA PRO A 234 -8.30 11.30 -18.80
C PRO A 234 -9.62 11.03 -18.07
N MET A 235 -10.58 11.95 -18.24
CA MET A 235 -11.95 11.81 -17.73
C MET A 235 -12.90 12.80 -18.40
N ASN A 236 -14.20 12.65 -18.20
CA ASN A 236 -15.19 13.61 -18.69
C ASN A 236 -15.24 14.88 -17.81
N VAL A 237 -15.94 15.90 -18.31
CA VAL A 237 -16.03 17.22 -17.66
C VAL A 237 -16.79 17.13 -16.35
N GLU A 238 -17.80 16.27 -16.28
CA GLU A 238 -18.67 16.10 -15.12
C GLU A 238 -17.89 15.52 -13.93
N ASN A 239 -17.13 14.43 -14.14
CA ASN A 239 -16.24 13.88 -13.11
C ASN A 239 -15.09 14.84 -12.80
N GLY A 240 -14.58 15.57 -13.80
CA GLY A 240 -13.56 16.59 -13.60
C GLY A 240 -14.02 17.67 -12.62
N LEU A 241 -15.21 18.23 -12.84
CA LEU A 241 -15.81 19.24 -11.98
C LEU A 241 -16.07 18.71 -10.55
N GLU A 242 -16.58 17.49 -10.43
CA GLU A 242 -16.80 16.85 -9.13
C GLU A 242 -15.49 16.72 -8.33
N MET A 243 -14.41 16.30 -9.00
CA MET A 243 -13.09 16.21 -8.38
C MET A 243 -12.50 17.57 -8.03
N GLU A 244 -12.78 18.62 -8.83
CA GLU A 244 -12.33 19.98 -8.51
C GLU A 244 -13.03 20.55 -7.28
N ASN A 245 -14.33 20.30 -7.14
CA ASN A 245 -15.13 20.75 -5.99
C ASN A 245 -14.72 20.05 -4.68
N ASP A 246 -14.23 18.82 -4.76
CA ASP A 246 -13.84 17.99 -3.62
C ASP A 246 -12.31 17.72 -3.54
N LYS A 247 -11.47 18.62 -4.07
CA LYS A 247 -10.00 18.44 -4.20
C LYS A 247 -9.31 17.85 -2.96
N SER A 248 -9.70 18.29 -1.75
CA SER A 248 -9.11 17.83 -0.48
C SER A 248 -9.39 16.36 -0.14
N TYR A 249 -10.44 15.77 -0.73
CA TYR A 249 -10.83 14.37 -0.54
C TYR A 249 -10.35 13.47 -1.68
N ILE A 250 -9.79 14.02 -2.74
CA ILE A 250 -9.24 13.26 -3.86
C ILE A 250 -7.86 12.74 -3.51
N SER A 251 -7.60 11.47 -3.80
CA SER A 251 -6.28 10.86 -3.61
C SER A 251 -5.93 9.94 -4.77
N ILE A 252 -4.64 9.89 -5.07
CA ILE A 252 -4.08 9.03 -6.12
C ILE A 252 -3.28 7.93 -5.43
N TYR A 253 -3.74 6.69 -5.62
CA TYR A 253 -3.07 5.49 -5.14
C TYR A 253 -2.27 4.87 -6.28
N PHE A 254 -1.02 4.53 -5.98
CA PHE A 254 -0.16 3.72 -6.84
C PHE A 254 0.04 2.37 -6.14
N LEU A 255 -0.59 1.32 -6.65
CA LEU A 255 -0.42 -0.04 -6.15
C LEU A 255 0.60 -0.79 -7.00
N PHE A 256 1.57 -1.44 -6.36
CA PHE A 256 2.71 -2.03 -7.05
C PHE A 256 3.31 -3.20 -6.26
N THR A 257 4.15 -3.97 -6.93
CA THR A 257 5.08 -4.92 -6.30
C THR A 257 6.52 -4.46 -6.55
N PRO A 258 7.36 -4.35 -5.52
CA PRO A 258 8.78 -4.11 -5.70
C PRO A 258 9.42 -5.23 -6.52
N SER A 259 10.17 -4.88 -7.55
CA SER A 259 10.79 -5.84 -8.47
C SER A 259 12.29 -6.01 -8.23
N THR A 260 13.05 -4.93 -8.39
CA THR A 260 14.52 -4.96 -8.25
C THR A 260 15.02 -3.65 -7.66
N LYS A 261 16.20 -3.67 -7.04
CA LYS A 261 16.96 -2.46 -6.71
C LYS A 261 18.08 -2.29 -7.73
N ARG A 262 18.16 -1.13 -8.38
CA ARG A 262 19.21 -0.82 -9.37
C ARG A 262 19.68 0.62 -9.25
N LYS A 263 20.87 0.88 -9.74
CA LYS A 263 21.43 2.22 -9.87
C LYS A 263 20.89 2.88 -11.15
N ILE A 264 20.42 4.13 -11.06
CA ILE A 264 19.93 4.91 -12.18
C ILE A 264 20.64 6.26 -12.24
N GLU A 265 21.11 6.59 -13.42
CA GLU A 265 21.68 7.89 -13.76
C GLU A 265 20.60 8.81 -14.33
N TYR A 266 20.65 10.09 -13.96
CA TYR A 266 19.72 11.10 -14.46
C TYR A 266 20.34 12.49 -14.35
N LYS A 267 19.77 13.45 -15.07
CA LYS A 267 20.18 14.85 -15.01
C LYS A 267 19.24 15.63 -14.10
N PHE A 268 19.81 16.55 -13.34
CA PHE A 268 19.07 17.56 -12.58
C PHE A 268 19.66 18.94 -12.88
N TYR A 269 18.81 19.95 -12.98
CA TYR A 269 19.25 21.32 -13.24
C TYR A 269 19.05 22.23 -12.02
N ASP A 270 20.15 22.73 -11.46
CA ASP A 270 20.15 23.70 -10.37
C ASP A 270 20.01 25.11 -10.91
N ILE A 271 18.87 25.75 -10.63
CA ILE A 271 18.54 27.07 -11.16
C ILE A 271 19.38 28.20 -10.55
N LEU A 272 20.15 27.92 -9.48
CA LEU A 272 21.08 28.88 -8.88
C LEU A 272 22.36 29.09 -9.70
N LYS A 273 22.64 28.19 -10.66
CA LYS A 273 23.80 28.26 -11.55
C LYS A 273 23.29 28.45 -12.97
N LYS A 274 24.10 29.01 -13.86
CA LYS A 274 23.74 29.12 -15.28
C LYS A 274 24.09 27.82 -16.02
N PHE A 275 23.38 27.50 -17.10
CA PHE A 275 23.84 26.45 -18.00
C PHE A 275 25.24 26.77 -18.58
N PRO A 276 26.15 25.78 -18.68
CA PRO A 276 25.99 24.35 -18.35
C PRO A 276 26.31 23.99 -16.89
N GLU A 277 26.82 24.92 -16.09
CA GLU A 277 27.31 24.69 -14.72
C GLU A 277 26.21 24.23 -13.73
N GLY A 278 24.96 24.56 -14.02
CA GLY A 278 23.79 24.09 -13.26
C GLY A 278 23.38 22.64 -13.54
N VAL A 279 23.97 21.96 -14.54
CA VAL A 279 23.59 20.58 -14.87
C VAL A 279 24.37 19.58 -14.01
N TYR A 280 23.67 18.88 -13.14
CA TYR A 280 24.21 17.79 -12.34
C TYR A 280 23.89 16.43 -12.95
N TYR A 281 24.92 15.60 -13.09
CA TYR A 281 24.80 14.19 -13.45
C TYR A 281 24.66 13.39 -12.15
N MET A 282 23.41 13.05 -11.83
CA MET A 282 23.03 12.42 -10.58
C MET A 282 22.97 10.91 -10.75
N THR A 283 23.24 10.19 -9.67
CA THR A 283 23.09 8.74 -9.58
C THR A 283 22.28 8.41 -8.34
N SER A 284 21.34 7.48 -8.44
CA SER A 284 20.57 6.99 -7.28
C SER A 284 20.33 5.49 -7.37
N ASP A 285 20.51 4.80 -6.23
CA ASP A 285 19.99 3.44 -6.07
C ASP A 285 18.48 3.52 -5.82
N ILE A 286 17.70 2.81 -6.63
CA ILE A 286 16.25 2.91 -6.61
C ILE A 286 15.59 1.55 -6.76
N ILE A 287 14.51 1.35 -6.02
CA ILE A 287 13.66 0.18 -6.15
C ILE A 287 12.69 0.44 -7.30
N THR A 288 12.65 -0.48 -8.25
CA THR A 288 11.74 -0.41 -9.40
C THR A 288 10.51 -1.25 -9.15
N ALA A 289 9.39 -0.81 -9.70
CA ALA A 289 8.22 -1.62 -9.95
C ALA A 289 7.93 -1.62 -11.45
N GLN A 290 7.77 -2.82 -11.99
CA GLN A 290 7.51 -3.03 -13.42
C GLN A 290 6.03 -2.92 -13.78
N LYS A 291 5.15 -3.11 -12.79
CA LYS A 291 3.70 -3.05 -12.94
C LYS A 291 3.12 -2.15 -11.86
N VAL A 292 2.23 -1.24 -12.25
CA VAL A 292 1.58 -0.31 -11.32
C VAL A 292 0.10 -0.17 -11.67
N ARG A 293 -0.77 -0.19 -10.66
CA ARG A 293 -2.16 0.18 -10.80
C ARG A 293 -2.35 1.57 -10.20
N VAL A 294 -2.91 2.48 -10.99
CA VAL A 294 -3.21 3.85 -10.58
C VAL A 294 -4.70 3.97 -10.36
N ILE A 295 -5.09 4.39 -9.14
CA ILE A 295 -6.48 4.60 -8.76
C ILE A 295 -6.64 6.05 -8.28
N VAL A 296 -7.63 6.76 -8.82
CA VAL A 296 -8.05 8.08 -8.32
C VAL A 296 -9.43 7.96 -7.71
N ILE A 297 -9.53 8.32 -6.44
CA ILE A 297 -10.71 8.08 -5.62
C ILE A 297 -11.03 9.30 -4.76
N ASN A 298 -12.33 9.56 -4.55
CA ASN A 298 -12.82 10.42 -3.49
C ASN A 298 -12.91 9.59 -2.20
N LYS A 299 -12.05 9.89 -1.23
CA LYS A 299 -11.99 9.14 0.03
C LYS A 299 -13.22 9.31 0.92
N ARG A 300 -13.99 10.39 0.72
CA ARG A 300 -15.22 10.64 1.48
C ARG A 300 -16.37 9.77 0.96
N THR A 301 -16.51 9.66 -0.37
CA THR A 301 -17.64 8.94 -0.98
C THR A 301 -17.29 7.51 -1.40
N GLY A 302 -16.00 7.16 -1.47
CA GLY A 302 -15.53 5.90 -2.03
C GLY A 302 -15.62 5.82 -3.56
N LYS A 303 -16.07 6.89 -4.24
CA LYS A 303 -16.22 6.91 -5.70
C LYS A 303 -14.85 6.94 -6.38
N ILE A 304 -14.64 6.01 -7.30
CA ILE A 304 -13.43 5.90 -8.12
C ILE A 304 -13.70 6.56 -9.47
N TYR A 305 -12.88 7.56 -9.82
CA TYR A 305 -12.98 8.27 -11.10
C TYR A 305 -12.03 7.72 -12.15
N PHE A 306 -10.94 7.08 -11.71
CA PHE A 306 -9.93 6.54 -12.60
C PHE A 306 -9.32 5.29 -11.99
N ASP A 307 -9.18 4.24 -12.80
CA ASP A 307 -8.61 2.97 -12.37
C ASP A 307 -7.96 2.28 -13.57
N LYS A 308 -6.61 2.21 -13.57
CA LYS A 308 -5.87 1.62 -14.68
C LYS A 308 -4.61 0.92 -14.24
N ILE A 309 -4.36 -0.23 -14.84
CA ILE A 309 -3.14 -1.03 -14.67
C ILE A 309 -2.20 -0.72 -15.83
N TYR A 310 -0.93 -0.48 -15.51
CA TYR A 310 0.17 -0.19 -16.43
C TYR A 310 1.31 -1.16 -16.27
#